data_AF-A0A413M1L7-F1
#
_entry.id   AF-A0A413M1L7-F1
#
_cell.length_a   1.000
_cell.length_b   1.000
_cell.length_c   1.000
_cell.angle_alpha   90.00
_cell.angle_beta   90.00
_cell.angle_gamma   90.00
#
_symmetry.space_group_name_H-M   'P 1'
#
loop_
_entity.id
_entity.type
_entity.pdbx_description
1 polymer ?
#
loop_
_entity_poly.entity_id
_entity_poly.type
_entity_poly.pdbx_seq_one_letter_code
_entity_poly.pdbx_strand_id
1 'polypeptide(L)'
;MQNLSIFDINISSKLTGIFEQLQSTLRKFDFSDIKEKELYSKVQSINPKQDIVLEDIEWLYEDYEKLSDVFDGLDSDFSFLDSELANYLKKIIYSRNIAKREKIVILISHIEKLIEECLDESFGKSGIKQEVKNAINSKLDKVTGANIGRCYILAITNIVFARTDAFNDEIDKRIPFRNHILHNGIYQYSDSEISQMYFVLLSFIKNILIGGWANKYEAFD
;
A
#
# COMPACT_ATOMS: atom_id res chain seq x y z
N MET A 1 6.46 27.47 43.06
CA MET A 1 5.70 26.37 42.45
C MET A 1 6.68 25.27 42.13
N GLN A 2 6.66 24.17 42.88
CA GLN A 2 7.50 22.99 42.60
C GLN A 2 7.01 22.34 41.31
N ASN A 3 7.92 22.08 40.37
CA ASN A 3 7.66 21.21 39.23
C ASN A 3 7.40 19.80 39.76
N LEU A 4 6.13 19.39 39.77
CA LEU A 4 5.76 17.99 39.94
C LEU A 4 6.31 17.24 38.73
N SER A 5 7.33 16.41 38.98
CA SER A 5 7.80 15.41 38.03
C SER A 5 6.65 14.43 37.74
N ILE A 6 6.37 14.15 36.47
CA ILE A 6 5.41 13.10 36.05
C ILE A 6 5.77 11.73 36.67
N PHE A 7 6.99 11.56 37.19
CA PHE A 7 7.46 10.34 37.84
C PHE A 7 7.01 10.15 39.30
N ASP A 8 6.31 11.11 39.91
CA ASP A 8 5.75 10.97 41.27
C ASP A 8 4.26 10.58 41.29
N ILE A 9 3.75 10.02 40.19
CA ILE A 9 2.42 9.41 40.18
C ILE A 9 2.53 8.03 40.84
N ASN A 10 1.81 7.82 41.94
CA ASN A 10 1.66 6.50 42.56
C ASN A 10 0.79 5.62 41.64
N ILE A 11 1.41 5.06 40.61
CA ILE A 11 0.79 4.14 39.68
C ILE A 11 0.54 2.82 40.43
N SER A 12 -0.70 2.33 40.40
CA SER A 12 -1.07 1.05 41.01
C SER A 12 -0.09 -0.05 40.59
N SER A 13 0.34 -0.90 41.52
CA SER A 13 1.22 -2.05 41.25
C SER A 13 0.71 -2.95 40.12
N LYS A 14 -0.61 -2.98 39.89
CA LYS A 14 -1.24 -3.68 38.77
C LYS A 14 -0.87 -3.06 37.41
N LEU A 15 -0.84 -1.73 37.30
CA LEU A 15 -0.46 -1.02 36.07
C LEU A 15 1.05 -1.17 35.80
N THR A 16 1.88 -1.13 36.84
CA THR A 16 3.32 -1.43 36.72
C THR A 16 3.55 -2.85 36.20
N GLY A 17 2.83 -3.84 36.75
CA GLY A 17 2.91 -5.22 36.27
C GLY A 17 2.47 -5.37 34.80
N ILE A 18 1.43 -4.66 34.36
CA ILE A 18 1.02 -4.64 32.95
C ILE A 18 2.12 -4.03 32.07
N PHE A 19 2.71 -2.91 32.48
CA PHE A 19 3.77 -2.24 31.73
C PHE A 19 5.01 -3.13 31.55
N GLU A 20 5.46 -3.80 32.62
CA GLU A 20 6.60 -4.72 32.57
C GLU A 20 6.31 -5.93 31.66
N GLN A 21 5.09 -6.48 31.71
CA GLN A 21 4.67 -7.55 30.81
C GLN A 21 4.69 -7.10 29.34
N LEU A 22 4.16 -5.91 29.04
CA LEU A 22 4.21 -5.34 27.69
C LEU A 22 5.65 -5.13 27.23
N GLN A 23 6.52 -4.54 28.04
CA GLN A 23 7.93 -4.38 27.70
C GLN A 23 8.63 -5.73 27.46
N SER A 24 8.39 -6.72 28.32
CA SER A 24 8.98 -8.05 28.15
C SER A 24 8.52 -8.74 26.87
N THR A 25 7.29 -8.48 26.45
CA THR A 25 6.71 -9.02 25.22
C THR A 25 7.30 -8.29 24.00
N LEU A 26 7.36 -6.96 24.04
CA LEU A 26 7.96 -6.14 22.98
C LEU A 26 9.43 -6.49 22.74
N ARG A 27 10.20 -6.79 23.79
CA ARG A 27 11.61 -7.22 23.68
C ARG A 27 11.80 -8.56 22.96
N LYS A 28 10.76 -9.39 22.85
CA LYS A 28 10.82 -10.66 22.11
C LYS A 28 10.63 -10.46 20.60
N PHE A 29 10.07 -9.34 20.18
CA PHE A 29 9.93 -9.01 18.77
C PHE A 29 11.23 -8.43 18.25
N ASP A 30 11.72 -9.02 17.16
CA ASP A 30 12.89 -8.50 16.47
C ASP A 30 12.46 -7.53 15.37
N PHE A 31 12.79 -6.25 15.57
CA PHE A 31 12.53 -5.15 14.65
C PHE A 31 13.80 -4.67 13.90
N SER A 32 14.88 -5.47 13.93
CA SER A 32 16.21 -5.04 13.46
C SER A 32 16.36 -4.98 11.94
N ASP A 33 15.96 -6.01 11.20
CA ASP A 33 16.03 -6.02 9.73
C ASP A 33 14.68 -6.46 9.12
N ILE A 34 14.03 -5.55 8.38
CA ILE A 34 12.78 -5.85 7.69
C ILE A 34 12.95 -6.89 6.59
N LYS A 35 14.14 -7.00 5.99
CA LYS A 35 14.43 -7.95 4.90
C LYS A 35 14.45 -9.40 5.38
N GLU A 36 14.60 -9.61 6.68
CA GLU A 36 14.52 -10.94 7.29
C GLU A 36 13.09 -11.34 7.68
N LYS A 37 12.09 -10.47 7.44
CA LYS A 37 10.70 -10.71 7.85
C LYS A 37 9.87 -11.37 6.74
N GLU A 38 8.82 -12.05 7.16
CA GLU A 38 7.86 -12.72 6.27
C GLU A 38 7.27 -11.76 5.23
N LEU A 39 6.95 -10.53 5.64
CA LEU A 39 6.47 -9.49 4.73
C LEU A 39 7.40 -9.29 3.55
N TYR A 40 8.70 -9.09 3.79
CA TYR A 40 9.66 -8.87 2.70
C TYR A 40 9.76 -10.10 1.80
N SER A 41 9.69 -11.31 2.37
CA SER A 41 9.67 -12.55 1.60
C SER A 41 8.45 -12.64 0.67
N LYS A 42 7.26 -12.27 1.15
CA LYS A 42 6.04 -12.15 0.32
C LYS A 42 6.19 -11.11 -0.79
N VAL A 43 6.83 -9.97 -0.51
CA VAL A 43 7.11 -8.96 -1.54
C VAL A 43 8.05 -9.52 -2.62
N GLN A 44 9.09 -10.27 -2.24
CA GLN A 44 10.05 -10.83 -3.19
C GLN A 44 9.46 -11.98 -4.02
N SER A 45 8.44 -12.69 -3.53
CA SER A 45 7.78 -13.76 -4.30
C SER A 45 6.92 -13.21 -5.44
N ILE A 46 6.50 -11.94 -5.39
CA ILE A 46 5.80 -11.29 -6.49
C ILE A 46 6.77 -11.03 -7.65
N ASN A 47 6.75 -11.92 -8.64
CA ASN A 47 7.53 -11.78 -9.85
C ASN A 47 6.72 -11.13 -10.98
N PRO A 48 7.03 -9.89 -11.42
CA PRO A 48 6.27 -9.18 -12.44
C PRO A 48 6.43 -9.75 -13.86
N LYS A 49 7.08 -10.91 -14.03
CA LYS A 49 7.28 -11.63 -15.31
C LYS A 49 6.76 -13.07 -15.26
N GLN A 50 6.04 -13.44 -14.22
CA GLN A 50 5.39 -14.75 -14.08
C GLN A 50 3.91 -14.53 -13.79
N ASP A 51 3.13 -15.58 -14.02
CA ASP A 51 1.72 -15.62 -13.70
C ASP A 51 1.49 -15.20 -12.23
N ILE A 52 0.54 -14.30 -12.02
CA ILE A 52 0.11 -13.84 -10.69
C ILE A 52 -1.40 -14.02 -10.66
N VAL A 53 -1.89 -14.79 -9.70
CA VAL A 53 -3.32 -15.00 -9.45
C VAL A 53 -3.75 -14.25 -8.19
N LEU A 54 -5.06 -14.06 -8.03
CA LEU A 54 -5.61 -13.26 -6.94
C LEU A 54 -5.15 -13.76 -5.56
N GLU A 55 -5.04 -15.07 -5.43
CA GLU A 55 -4.66 -15.77 -4.20
C GLU A 55 -3.21 -15.43 -3.77
N ASP A 56 -2.31 -15.12 -4.72
CA ASP A 56 -0.92 -14.72 -4.43
C ASP A 56 -0.84 -13.35 -3.73
N ILE A 57 -1.89 -12.54 -3.87
CA ILE A 57 -1.92 -11.13 -3.44
C ILE A 57 -2.95 -10.85 -2.36
N GLU A 58 -3.62 -11.89 -1.82
CA GLU A 58 -4.67 -11.75 -0.80
C GLU A 58 -4.21 -10.97 0.43
N TRP A 59 -2.96 -11.18 0.86
CA TRP A 59 -2.36 -10.49 2.01
C TRP A 59 -2.30 -8.96 1.85
N LEU A 60 -2.45 -8.41 0.64
CA LEU A 60 -2.51 -6.95 0.42
C LEU A 60 -3.86 -6.33 0.78
N TYR A 61 -4.90 -7.15 0.95
CA TYR A 61 -6.25 -6.69 1.26
C TYR A 61 -6.98 -7.58 2.27
N GLU A 62 -6.25 -8.46 2.97
CA GLU A 62 -6.82 -9.40 3.95
C GLU A 62 -7.53 -8.70 5.11
N ASP A 63 -7.14 -7.46 5.41
CA ASP A 63 -7.77 -6.61 6.43
C ASP A 63 -9.13 -6.02 6.00
N TYR A 64 -9.54 -6.21 4.74
CA TYR A 64 -10.78 -5.67 4.19
C TYR A 64 -11.71 -6.81 3.75
N GLU A 65 -12.88 -6.94 4.35
CA GLU A 65 -13.86 -7.97 3.95
C GLU A 65 -14.72 -7.50 2.77
N LYS A 66 -14.99 -6.19 2.71
CA LYS A 66 -15.86 -5.57 1.71
C LYS A 66 -15.39 -4.16 1.37
N LEU A 67 -15.92 -3.66 0.26
CA LEU A 67 -15.56 -2.35 -0.27
C LEU A 67 -15.76 -1.20 0.74
N SER A 68 -16.76 -1.27 1.62
CA SER A 68 -16.96 -0.23 2.64
C SER A 68 -15.80 -0.11 3.63
N ASP A 69 -15.08 -1.20 3.88
CA ASP A 69 -13.97 -1.22 4.84
C ASP A 69 -12.75 -0.51 4.23
N VAL A 70 -12.60 -0.59 2.91
CA VAL A 70 -11.61 0.19 2.16
C VAL A 70 -11.95 1.68 2.22
N PHE A 71 -13.24 2.04 2.12
CA PHE A 71 -13.69 3.44 2.20
C PHE A 71 -13.52 4.06 3.60
N ASP A 72 -13.57 3.26 4.66
CA ASP A 72 -13.43 3.76 6.02
C ASP A 72 -12.04 4.39 6.24
N GLY A 73 -11.98 5.64 6.71
CA GLY A 73 -10.71 6.37 6.86
C GLY A 73 -10.02 6.83 5.56
N LEU A 74 -10.49 6.44 4.36
CA LEU A 74 -9.82 6.77 3.10
C LEU A 74 -9.68 8.28 2.86
N ASP A 75 -10.68 9.06 3.29
CA ASP A 75 -10.63 10.52 3.20
C ASP A 75 -9.45 11.12 3.99
N SER A 76 -9.16 10.54 5.16
CA SER A 76 -8.04 10.90 6.03
C SER A 76 -6.72 10.42 5.44
N ASP A 77 -6.69 9.25 4.81
CA ASP A 77 -5.49 8.71 4.15
C ASP A 77 -5.01 9.62 3.01
N PHE A 78 -5.90 10.35 2.33
CA PHE A 78 -5.50 11.34 1.33
C PHE A 78 -4.98 12.67 1.91
N SER A 79 -5.26 12.96 3.19
CA SER A 79 -5.05 14.30 3.75
C SER A 79 -3.59 14.73 3.82
N PHE A 80 -2.65 13.79 3.87
CA PHE A 80 -1.23 14.12 3.98
C PHE A 80 -0.60 14.59 2.66
N LEU A 81 -1.18 14.22 1.50
CA LEU A 81 -0.60 14.54 0.20
C LEU A 81 -0.85 15.98 -0.22
N ASP A 82 -1.94 16.62 0.26
CA ASP A 82 -2.37 17.97 -0.11
C ASP A 82 -2.06 18.37 -1.58
N SER A 83 -2.36 17.48 -2.52
CA SER A 83 -2.01 17.61 -3.94
C SER A 83 -3.23 17.70 -4.84
N GLU A 84 -3.06 18.32 -6.02
CA GLU A 84 -4.11 18.34 -7.05
C GLU A 84 -4.51 16.92 -7.47
N LEU A 85 -3.52 16.01 -7.55
CA LEU A 85 -3.76 14.61 -7.86
C LEU A 85 -4.62 13.93 -6.79
N ALA A 86 -4.26 14.06 -5.51
CA ALA A 86 -5.04 13.48 -4.41
C ALA A 86 -6.50 13.94 -4.46
N ASN A 87 -6.73 15.24 -4.64
CA ASN A 87 -8.06 15.82 -4.77
C ASN A 87 -8.82 15.28 -6.00
N TYR A 88 -8.13 15.09 -7.12
CA TYR A 88 -8.71 14.50 -8.32
C TYR A 88 -9.11 13.03 -8.10
N LEU A 89 -8.21 12.20 -7.57
CA LEU A 89 -8.48 10.78 -7.31
C LEU A 89 -9.66 10.61 -6.34
N LYS A 90 -9.72 11.41 -5.27
CA LYS A 90 -10.88 11.45 -4.36
C LYS A 90 -12.19 11.69 -5.12
N LYS A 91 -12.23 12.73 -5.96
CA LYS A 91 -13.43 13.04 -6.76
C LYS A 91 -13.86 11.87 -7.64
N ILE A 92 -12.91 11.16 -8.25
CA ILE A 92 -13.20 9.97 -9.07
C ILE A 92 -13.75 8.83 -8.21
N ILE A 93 -13.09 8.52 -7.10
CA ILE A 93 -13.45 7.42 -6.18
C ILE A 93 -14.86 7.63 -5.62
N TYR A 94 -15.19 8.83 -5.15
CA TYR A 94 -16.50 9.14 -4.55
C TYR A 94 -17.59 9.52 -5.57
N SER A 95 -17.26 9.68 -6.84
CA SER A 95 -18.25 10.02 -7.87
C SER A 95 -19.32 8.93 -7.99
N ARG A 96 -20.59 9.34 -7.97
CA ARG A 96 -21.74 8.47 -8.25
C ARG A 96 -22.08 8.39 -9.74
N ASN A 97 -21.49 9.27 -10.55
CA ASN A 97 -21.80 9.43 -11.97
C ASN A 97 -20.81 8.71 -12.88
N ILE A 98 -19.76 8.11 -12.30
CA ILE A 98 -18.74 7.34 -13.01
C ILE A 98 -18.90 5.89 -12.58
N ALA A 99 -19.09 4.96 -13.51
CA ALA A 99 -19.18 3.55 -13.17
C ALA A 99 -17.79 2.98 -12.80
N LYS A 100 -17.79 1.85 -12.07
CA LYS A 100 -16.55 1.24 -11.55
C LYS A 100 -15.51 0.99 -12.64
N ARG A 101 -15.97 0.59 -13.82
CA ARG A 101 -15.14 0.31 -14.99
C ARG A 101 -14.33 1.53 -15.42
N GLU A 102 -14.98 2.68 -15.58
CA GLU A 102 -14.31 3.93 -15.92
C GLU A 102 -13.41 4.41 -14.78
N LYS A 103 -13.85 4.25 -13.52
CA LYS A 103 -13.01 4.56 -12.36
C LYS A 103 -11.70 3.78 -12.39
N ILE A 104 -11.75 2.47 -12.64
CA ILE A 104 -10.54 1.64 -12.74
C ILE A 104 -9.57 2.24 -13.77
N VAL A 105 -10.03 2.51 -14.99
CA VAL A 105 -9.17 3.05 -16.07
C VAL A 105 -8.54 4.37 -15.65
N ILE A 106 -9.30 5.27 -15.04
CA ILE A 106 -8.79 6.56 -14.57
C ILE A 106 -7.76 6.34 -13.46
N LEU A 107 -8.08 5.53 -12.44
CA LEU A 107 -7.22 5.31 -11.28
C LEU A 107 -5.91 4.61 -11.65
N ILE A 108 -5.93 3.53 -12.45
CA ILE A 108 -4.70 2.83 -12.88
C ILE A 108 -3.80 3.72 -13.74
N SER A 109 -4.37 4.69 -14.46
CA SER A 109 -3.60 5.65 -15.26
C SER A 109 -2.78 6.59 -14.38
N HIS A 110 -3.18 6.79 -13.13
CA HIS A 110 -2.57 7.73 -12.19
C HIS A 110 -1.78 7.07 -11.05
N ILE A 111 -1.82 5.72 -10.93
CA ILE A 111 -1.08 5.00 -9.87
C ILE A 111 0.40 5.36 -9.86
N GLU A 112 1.03 5.46 -11.03
CA GLU A 112 2.45 5.80 -11.14
C GLU A 112 2.77 7.14 -10.46
N LYS A 113 1.97 8.17 -10.75
CA LYS A 113 2.15 9.49 -10.17
C LYS A 113 1.80 9.52 -8.68
N LEU A 114 0.79 8.74 -8.26
CA LEU A 114 0.46 8.60 -6.84
C LEU A 114 1.63 7.98 -6.06
N ILE A 115 2.27 6.94 -6.60
CA ILE A 115 3.45 6.31 -5.98
C ILE A 115 4.62 7.30 -5.91
N GLU A 116 4.85 8.07 -6.97
CA GLU A 116 5.87 9.12 -7.01
C GLU A 116 5.65 10.15 -5.87
N GLU A 117 4.43 10.67 -5.73
CA GLU A 117 4.08 11.62 -4.65
C GLU A 117 4.20 10.98 -3.25
N CYS A 118 3.79 9.71 -3.08
CA CYS A 118 3.88 9.01 -1.79
C CYS A 118 5.32 8.64 -1.37
N LEU A 119 6.25 8.52 -2.32
CA LEU A 119 7.66 8.27 -2.02
C LEU A 119 8.49 9.56 -1.89
N ASP A 120 7.90 10.72 -2.22
CA ASP A 120 8.58 12.02 -2.33
C ASP A 120 9.81 11.95 -3.25
N GLU A 121 9.63 11.28 -4.40
CA GLU A 121 10.67 11.11 -5.41
C GLU A 121 10.22 11.76 -6.72
N SER A 122 11.15 11.97 -7.65
CA SER A 122 10.81 12.31 -9.04
C SER A 122 11.36 11.24 -9.95
N PHE A 123 10.47 10.48 -10.58
CA PHE A 123 10.86 9.35 -11.39
C PHE A 123 11.35 9.78 -12.78
N GLY A 124 12.50 9.22 -13.16
CA GLY A 124 13.08 9.42 -14.49
C GLY A 124 12.45 8.51 -15.55
N LYS A 125 13.20 8.26 -16.61
CA LYS A 125 12.76 7.42 -17.75
C LYS A 125 13.17 5.95 -17.61
N SER A 126 13.68 5.52 -16.46
CA SER A 126 14.19 4.15 -16.27
C SER A 126 13.09 3.10 -16.09
N GLY A 127 11.83 3.55 -16.05
CA GLY A 127 10.64 2.72 -15.85
C GLY A 127 10.31 2.56 -14.38
N ILE A 128 9.02 2.73 -14.05
CA ILE A 128 8.48 2.79 -12.69
C ILE A 128 8.99 1.70 -11.74
N LYS A 129 9.07 0.45 -12.18
CA LYS A 129 9.54 -0.67 -11.33
C LYS A 129 10.98 -0.48 -10.85
N GLN A 130 11.86 0.04 -11.71
CA GLN A 130 13.26 0.26 -11.35
C GLN A 130 13.40 1.50 -10.47
N GLU A 131 12.66 2.56 -10.79
CA GLU A 131 12.66 3.81 -10.01
C GLU A 131 12.17 3.57 -8.56
N VAL A 132 11.05 2.86 -8.39
CA VAL A 132 10.53 2.47 -7.07
C VAL A 132 11.52 1.57 -6.31
N LYS A 133 12.10 0.58 -6.99
CA LYS A 133 13.11 -0.30 -6.36
C LYS A 133 14.32 0.48 -5.85
N ASN A 134 14.79 1.46 -6.63
CA ASN A 134 15.90 2.32 -6.25
C ASN A 134 15.57 3.22 -5.06
N ALA A 135 14.37 3.84 -5.08
CA ALA A 135 13.89 4.71 -4.01
C ALA A 135 13.72 3.99 -2.66
N ILE A 136 13.44 2.69 -2.70
CA ILE A 136 13.09 1.90 -1.52
C ILE A 136 14.28 1.10 -0.97
N ASN A 137 15.04 0.41 -1.81
CA ASN A 137 16.00 -0.60 -1.35
C ASN A 137 17.10 -0.08 -0.41
N SER A 138 17.51 1.18 -0.62
CA SER A 138 18.51 1.86 0.22
C SER A 138 17.96 2.26 1.60
N LYS A 139 16.64 2.39 1.73
CA LYS A 139 15.93 2.79 2.95
C LYS A 139 15.47 1.59 3.78
N LEU A 140 15.32 0.41 3.16
CA LEU A 140 14.90 -0.82 3.85
C LEU A 140 16.01 -1.38 4.75
N ASP A 141 15.99 -0.95 6.01
CA ASP A 141 16.81 -1.45 7.10
C ASP A 141 15.91 -2.05 8.21
N LYS A 142 15.40 -1.26 9.15
CA LYS A 142 14.64 -1.69 10.31
C LYS A 142 13.16 -1.85 10.01
N VAL A 143 12.48 -2.54 10.91
CA VAL A 143 11.02 -2.63 10.89
C VAL A 143 10.44 -1.33 11.44
N THR A 144 10.16 -0.38 10.54
CA THR A 144 9.45 0.88 10.82
C THR A 144 8.15 0.93 10.03
N GLY A 145 7.21 1.79 10.44
CA GLY A 145 5.96 1.98 9.69
C GLY A 145 6.21 2.39 8.24
N ALA A 146 7.20 3.25 8.00
CA ALA A 146 7.58 3.68 6.66
C ALA A 146 8.21 2.55 5.84
N ASN A 147 9.13 1.76 6.41
CA ASN A 147 9.71 0.61 5.71
C ASN A 147 8.68 -0.50 5.41
N ILE A 148 7.70 -0.71 6.30
CA ILE A 148 6.54 -1.54 6.00
C ILE A 148 5.77 -0.95 4.81
N GLY A 149 5.43 0.34 4.85
CA GLY A 149 4.75 1.04 3.76
C GLY A 149 5.48 0.93 2.42
N ARG A 150 6.80 1.07 2.41
CA ARG A 150 7.65 0.88 1.23
C ARG A 150 7.56 -0.55 0.69
N CYS A 151 7.53 -1.57 1.55
CA CYS A 151 7.31 -2.96 1.12
C CYS A 151 5.97 -3.14 0.38
N TYR A 152 4.87 -2.57 0.91
CA TYR A 152 3.56 -2.60 0.24
C TYR A 152 3.60 -1.87 -1.12
N ILE A 153 4.19 -0.67 -1.18
CA ILE A 153 4.34 0.10 -2.42
C ILE A 153 5.13 -0.69 -3.46
N LEU A 154 6.21 -1.37 -3.05
CA LEU A 154 7.03 -2.20 -3.95
C LEU A 154 6.23 -3.38 -4.51
N ALA A 155 5.48 -4.10 -3.66
CA ALA A 155 4.63 -5.21 -4.10
C ALA A 155 3.56 -4.75 -5.09
N ILE A 156 2.81 -3.70 -4.75
CA ILE A 156 1.76 -3.13 -5.59
C ILE A 156 2.34 -2.67 -6.93
N THR A 157 3.52 -2.06 -6.92
CA THR A 157 4.21 -1.65 -8.17
C THR A 157 4.53 -2.87 -9.04
N ASN A 158 5.04 -3.97 -8.46
CA ASN A 158 5.32 -5.18 -9.22
C ASN A 158 4.06 -5.82 -9.81
N ILE A 159 2.93 -5.76 -9.09
CA ILE A 159 1.65 -6.30 -9.55
C ILE A 159 1.06 -5.42 -10.66
N VAL A 160 0.78 -4.15 -10.37
CA VAL A 160 0.09 -3.23 -11.30
C VAL A 160 0.85 -3.09 -12.61
N PHE A 161 2.18 -3.06 -12.54
CA PHE A 161 3.07 -2.91 -13.71
C PHE A 161 3.72 -4.24 -14.13
N ALA A 162 3.08 -5.38 -13.83
CA ALA A 162 3.50 -6.68 -14.33
C ALA A 162 3.53 -6.70 -15.88
N ARG A 163 4.45 -7.47 -16.43
CA ARG A 163 4.57 -7.71 -17.87
C ARG A 163 3.72 -8.93 -18.22
N THR A 164 2.41 -8.70 -18.35
CA THR A 164 1.42 -9.74 -18.64
C THR A 164 1.67 -10.47 -19.96
N ASP A 165 2.40 -9.87 -20.92
CA ASP A 165 2.79 -10.56 -22.15
C ASP A 165 3.78 -11.73 -21.93
N ALA A 166 4.35 -11.83 -20.72
CA ALA A 166 5.25 -12.92 -20.32
C ALA A 166 4.54 -14.01 -19.50
N PHE A 167 3.24 -13.89 -19.27
CA PHE A 167 2.43 -14.85 -18.52
C PHE A 167 2.15 -16.06 -19.43
N ASN A 168 2.14 -17.25 -18.84
CA ASN A 168 1.91 -18.51 -19.56
C ASN A 168 0.44 -18.93 -19.50
N ASP A 169 -0.26 -18.53 -18.43
CA ASP A 169 -1.64 -18.90 -18.17
C ASP A 169 -2.61 -17.76 -18.51
N GLU A 170 -3.91 -18.01 -18.39
CA GLU A 170 -4.92 -16.98 -18.56
C GLU A 170 -4.76 -15.88 -17.50
N ILE A 171 -4.78 -14.61 -17.93
CA ILE A 171 -4.64 -13.47 -17.03
C ILE A 171 -5.80 -13.45 -16.04
N ASP A 172 -5.47 -13.42 -14.75
CA ASP A 172 -6.48 -13.19 -13.71
C ASP A 172 -7.03 -11.77 -13.79
N LYS A 173 -8.20 -11.66 -14.39
CA LYS A 173 -8.91 -10.40 -14.64
C LYS A 173 -9.45 -9.73 -13.38
N ARG A 174 -9.31 -10.35 -12.21
CA ARG A 174 -9.65 -9.74 -10.91
C ARG A 174 -8.55 -8.78 -10.43
N ILE A 175 -7.36 -8.80 -11.04
CA ILE A 175 -6.20 -8.00 -10.65
C ILE A 175 -6.02 -6.79 -11.59
N PRO A 176 -5.71 -5.59 -11.07
CA PRO A 176 -5.56 -4.37 -11.87
C PRO A 176 -4.21 -4.30 -12.61
N PHE A 177 -3.93 -5.24 -13.52
CA PHE A 177 -2.76 -5.21 -14.39
C PHE A 177 -2.88 -4.07 -15.42
N ARG A 178 -2.21 -2.95 -15.16
CA ARG A 178 -2.35 -1.71 -15.95
C ARG A 178 -2.12 -1.96 -17.44
N ASN A 179 -1.00 -2.58 -17.80
CA ASN A 179 -0.63 -2.77 -19.20
C ASN A 179 -1.63 -3.65 -19.94
N HIS A 180 -2.12 -4.72 -19.30
CA HIS A 180 -3.12 -5.60 -19.90
C HIS A 180 -4.45 -4.87 -20.15
N ILE A 181 -4.94 -4.11 -19.16
CA ILE A 181 -6.18 -3.33 -19.26
C ILE A 181 -6.07 -2.25 -20.34
N LEU A 182 -4.96 -1.51 -20.39
CA LEU A 182 -4.79 -0.40 -21.33
C LEU A 182 -4.53 -0.87 -22.76
N HIS A 183 -3.94 -2.05 -22.98
CA HIS A 183 -3.71 -2.59 -24.33
C HIS A 183 -4.92 -3.35 -24.89
N ASN A 184 -5.64 -4.11 -24.07
CA ASN A 184 -6.72 -5.00 -24.54
C ASN A 184 -8.13 -4.41 -24.32
N GLY A 185 -8.22 -3.34 -23.52
CA GLY A 185 -9.45 -2.65 -23.23
C GLY A 185 -10.23 -3.31 -22.09
N ILE A 186 -10.69 -2.48 -21.16
CA ILE A 186 -11.42 -2.94 -19.97
C ILE A 186 -12.81 -3.53 -20.30
N TYR A 187 -13.34 -3.35 -21.51
CA TYR A 187 -14.68 -3.81 -21.89
C TYR A 187 -14.82 -5.34 -21.91
N GLN A 188 -13.70 -6.07 -22.02
CA GLN A 188 -13.65 -7.54 -22.07
C GLN A 188 -13.84 -8.23 -20.70
N TYR A 189 -14.01 -7.44 -19.65
CA TYR A 189 -14.13 -7.90 -18.28
C TYR A 189 -15.60 -7.95 -17.88
N SER A 190 -16.03 -9.05 -17.27
CA SER A 190 -17.35 -9.20 -16.66
C SER A 190 -17.56 -8.24 -15.49
N ASP A 191 -18.81 -8.02 -15.10
CA ASP A 191 -19.13 -7.13 -13.98
C ASP A 191 -18.65 -7.66 -12.61
N SER A 192 -18.51 -8.98 -12.49
CA SER A 192 -17.92 -9.62 -11.30
C SER A 192 -16.43 -9.33 -11.22
N GLU A 193 -15.69 -9.52 -12.32
CA GLU A 193 -14.26 -9.20 -12.40
C GLU A 193 -14.02 -7.70 -12.14
N ILE A 194 -14.85 -6.82 -12.70
CA ILE A 194 -14.77 -5.37 -12.42
C ILE A 194 -15.04 -5.04 -10.96
N SER A 195 -16.01 -5.70 -10.33
CA SER A 195 -16.30 -5.43 -8.93
C SER A 195 -15.16 -5.86 -8.02
N GLN A 196 -14.56 -7.03 -8.30
CA GLN A 196 -13.40 -7.53 -7.56
C GLN A 196 -12.16 -6.67 -7.82
N MET A 197 -11.87 -6.35 -9.08
CA MET A 197 -10.74 -5.51 -9.45
C MET A 197 -10.84 -4.11 -8.84
N TYR A 198 -12.03 -3.51 -8.82
CA TYR A 198 -12.21 -2.20 -8.19
C TYR A 198 -11.90 -2.25 -6.69
N PHE A 199 -12.33 -3.33 -6.01
CA PHE A 199 -12.01 -3.55 -4.60
C PHE A 199 -10.50 -3.72 -4.37
N VAL A 200 -9.83 -4.58 -5.15
CA VAL A 200 -8.37 -4.78 -5.07
C VAL A 200 -7.63 -3.47 -5.34
N LEU A 201 -8.03 -2.74 -6.38
CA LEU A 201 -7.42 -1.47 -6.77
C LEU A 201 -7.56 -0.39 -5.69
N LEU A 202 -8.73 -0.24 -5.07
CA LEU A 202 -8.88 0.71 -3.97
C LEU A 202 -8.05 0.30 -2.75
N SER A 203 -7.97 -1.01 -2.47
CA SER A 203 -7.11 -1.53 -1.39
C SER A 203 -5.64 -1.22 -1.66
N PHE A 204 -5.18 -1.32 -2.91
CA PHE A 204 -3.85 -0.90 -3.31
C PHE A 204 -3.63 0.60 -3.10
N ILE A 205 -4.55 1.44 -3.56
CA ILE A 205 -4.48 2.90 -3.38
C ILE A 205 -4.38 3.24 -1.89
N LYS A 206 -5.21 2.62 -1.05
CA LYS A 206 -5.19 2.83 0.40
C LYS A 206 -3.84 2.44 1.01
N ASN A 207 -3.31 1.27 0.68
CA ASN A 207 -1.97 0.86 1.14
C ASN A 207 -0.86 1.80 0.67
N ILE A 208 -0.93 2.31 -0.57
CA ILE A 208 0.01 3.32 -1.08
C ILE A 208 -0.08 4.62 -0.27
N LEU A 209 -1.30 5.08 0.07
CA LEU A 209 -1.51 6.28 0.87
C LEU A 209 -0.99 6.10 2.30
N ILE A 210 -1.33 5.00 2.97
CA ILE A 210 -0.83 4.69 4.32
C ILE A 210 0.70 4.61 4.32
N GLY A 211 1.29 3.97 3.30
CA GLY A 211 2.75 3.92 3.15
C GLY A 211 3.37 5.29 2.92
N GLY A 212 2.75 6.14 2.09
CA GLY A 212 3.19 7.51 1.87
C GLY A 212 3.06 8.40 3.11
N TRP A 213 1.99 8.24 3.88
CA TRP A 213 1.81 8.89 5.17
C TRP A 213 2.97 8.49 6.10
N ALA A 214 3.21 7.19 6.27
CA ALA A 214 4.27 6.72 7.15
C ALA A 214 5.67 7.23 6.72
N ASN A 215 5.95 7.29 5.41
CA ASN A 215 7.19 7.87 4.88
C ASN A 215 7.34 9.35 5.25
N LYS A 216 6.26 10.13 5.12
CA LYS A 216 6.27 11.56 5.43
C LYS A 216 6.49 11.81 6.92
N TYR A 217 5.90 11.00 7.80
CA TYR A 217 6.03 11.17 9.25
C TYR A 217 7.36 10.64 9.82
N GLU A 218 7.97 9.62 9.21
CA GLU A 218 9.33 9.18 9.55
C GLU A 218 10.38 10.29 9.31
N ALA A 219 10.13 11.23 8.39
CA ALA A 219 11.03 12.37 8.17
C ALA A 219 11.03 13.42 9.29
N PHE A 220 10.12 13.31 10.28
CA PHE A 220 9.99 14.24 11.40
C PHE A 220 10.45 13.67 12.75
N ASP A 221 10.82 12.39 12.80
CA ASP A 221 11.43 11.70 13.97
C ASP A 221 12.97 11.61 13.82
#